data_AF-A0A9D2IUB4-F1
#
_entry.id   AF-A0A9D2IUB4-F1
#
_cell.length_a   1.000
_cell.length_b   1.000
_cell.length_c   1.000
_cell.angle_alpha   90.00
_cell.angle_beta   90.00
_cell.angle_gamma   90.00
#
_symmetry.space_group_name_H-M   'P 1'
#
loop_
_entity.id
_entity.type
_entity.pdbx_description
1 polymer ?
#
loop_
_entity_poly.entity_id
_entity_poly.type
_entity_poly.pdbx_seq_one_letter_code
_entity_poly.pdbx_strand_id
1 'polypeptide(L)' 'MTKHKDVTERLIQLNPSLAGKAREVLDVNKQERHIRGGLATRKKYLQKQE' A
#
# COMPACT_ATOMS: atom_id res chain seq x y z
N MET A 1 -6.07 -10.69 3.87
CA MET A 1 -6.33 -9.22 3.94
C MET A 1 -7.57 -9.03 4.79
N THR A 2 -7.42 -8.61 6.04
CA THR A 2 -8.54 -8.58 7.01
C THR A 2 -8.41 -7.37 7.94
N LYS A 3 -8.11 -6.20 7.35
CA LYS A 3 -8.23 -4.87 8.00
C LYS A 3 -8.51 -3.74 7.00
N HIS A 4 -8.08 -3.88 5.74
CA HIS A 4 -8.25 -2.85 4.71
C HIS A 4 -9.70 -2.61 4.29
N LYS A 5 -10.60 -3.59 4.43
CA LYS A 5 -12.02 -3.41 4.11
C LYS A 5 -12.71 -2.48 5.11
N ASP A 6 -12.53 -2.72 6.41
CA ASP A 6 -13.23 -1.95 7.45
C ASP A 6 -12.87 -0.47 7.48
N VAL A 7 -11.58 -0.13 7.29
CA VAL A 7 -11.14 1.26 7.37
C VAL A 7 -11.61 2.06 6.16
N THR A 8 -11.53 1.48 4.96
CA THR A 8 -11.91 2.22 3.74
C THR A 8 -13.42 2.37 3.65
N GLU A 9 -14.19 1.32 3.95
CA GLU A 9 -15.66 1.37 3.91
C GLU A 9 -16.22 2.32 4.98
N ARG A 10 -15.68 2.27 6.20
CA ARG A 10 -16.09 3.20 7.26
C ARG A 10 -15.64 4.64 6.98
N LEU A 11 -14.47 4.84 6.39
CA LEU A 11 -13.98 6.17 6.04
C LEU A 11 -14.83 6.82 4.93
N ILE A 12 -15.31 6.03 3.96
CA ILE A 12 -16.26 6.52 2.95
C ILE A 12 -17.54 7.03 3.61
N GLN A 13 -18.07 6.32 4.61
CA GLN A 13 -19.29 6.72 5.32
C GLN A 13 -19.09 7.96 6.21
N LEU A 14 -17.94 8.07 6.87
CA LEU A 14 -17.66 9.17 7.81
C LEU A 14 -17.16 10.45 7.12
N ASN A 15 -16.32 10.31 6.08
CA ASN A 15 -15.71 11.43 5.37
C ASN A 15 -15.38 11.05 3.92
N PRO A 16 -16.35 11.21 2.99
CA PRO A 16 -16.17 10.87 1.58
C PRO A 16 -15.00 11.61 0.91
N SER A 17 -14.76 12.86 1.29
CA SER A 17 -13.66 13.66 0.74
C SER A 17 -12.29 13.08 1.12
N LEU A 18 -12.12 12.71 2.40
CA LEU A 18 -10.89 12.08 2.87
C LEU A 18 -10.73 10.66 2.28
N ALA A 19 -11.82 9.93 2.09
CA ALA A 19 -11.79 8.63 1.43
C ALA A 19 -11.28 8.70 -0.02
N GLY A 20 -11.69 9.72 -0.78
CA GLY A 20 -11.18 9.97 -2.13
C GLY A 20 -9.66 10.17 -2.16
N LYS A 21 -9.14 11.00 -1.24
CA LYS A 21 -7.69 11.23 -1.10
C LYS A 21 -6.93 9.96 -0.69
N ALA A 22 -7.48 9.21 0.26
CA ALA A 22 -6.89 7.94 0.68
C ALA A 22 -6.86 6.92 -0.47
N ARG A 23 -7.88 6.93 -1.33
CA ARG A 23 -7.93 6.05 -2.50
C ARG A 23 -6.82 6.33 -3.49
N GLU A 24 -6.59 7.60 -3.82
CA GLU A 24 -5.50 8.02 -4.71
C GLU A 24 -4.13 7.53 -4.20
N VAL A 25 -3.85 7.73 -2.92
CA VAL A 25 -2.61 7.25 -2.28
C VAL A 25 -2.50 5.72 -2.31
N LEU A 26 -3.60 5.00 -2.09
CA LEU A 26 -3.61 3.54 -2.18
C LEU A 26 -3.34 3.04 -3.60
N ASP A 27 -3.88 3.71 -4.61
CA ASP A 27 -3.70 3.34 -6.01
C ASP A 27 -2.24 3.53 -6.45
N VAL A 28 -1.59 4.65 -6.08
CA VAL A 28 -0.14 4.86 -6.27
C VAL A 28 0.66 3.77 -5.56
N ASN A 29 0.37 3.50 -4.29
CA ASN A 29 1.05 2.46 -3.51
C ASN A 29 0.95 1.08 -4.15
N LYS A 30 -0.19 0.77 -4.77
CA LYS A 30 -0.43 -0.49 -5.47
C LYS A 30 0.38 -0.58 -6.75
N GLN A 31 0.46 0.49 -7.54
CA GLN A 31 1.27 0.55 -8.75
C GLN A 31 2.77 0.41 -8.44
N GLU A 32 3.25 1.04 -7.38
CA GLU A 32 4.66 0.99 -6.98
C GLU A 32 5.06 -0.29 -6.23
N ARG A 33 4.08 -1.13 -5.84
CA ARG A 33 4.32 -2.35 -5.05
C ARG A 33 5.37 -3.25 -5.70
N HIS A 34 5.33 -3.38 -7.02
CA HIS A 34 6.24 -4.25 -7.78
C HIS A 34 7.68 -3.74 -7.72
N ILE A 35 7.88 -2.42 -7.81
CA ILE A 35 9.19 -1.76 -7.71
C ILE A 35 9.79 -1.99 -6.31
N ARG A 36 9.00 -1.73 -5.26
CA ARG A 36 9.41 -2.03 -3.88
C ARG A 36 9.73 -3.52 -3.69
N GLY A 37 8.95 -4.42 -4.27
CA GLY A 37 9.19 -5.86 -4.22
C GLY A 37 10.53 -6.25 -4.85
N GLY A 38 10.87 -5.70 -6.02
CA GLY A 38 12.16 -5.94 -6.67
C GLY A 38 13.34 -5.44 -5.83
N LEU A 39 13.23 -4.23 -5.27
CA LEU A 39 14.26 -3.67 -4.38
C LEU A 39 14.43 -4.48 -3.09
N ALA A 40 13.34 -4.97 -2.50
CA ALA A 40 13.38 -5.83 -1.31
C ALA A 40 14.09 -7.15 -1.60
N THR A 41 13.79 -7.79 -2.74
CA THR A 41 14.48 -9.01 -3.17
C THR A 41 15.97 -8.77 -3.37
N ARG A 42 16.35 -7.70 -4.09
CA ARG A 42 17.76 -7.34 -4.29
C ARG A 42 18.49 -7.14 -2.97
N LYS A 43 17.90 -6.38 -2.04
CA LYS A 43 18.47 -6.15 -0.69
C LYS A 43 18.66 -7.45 0.09
N LYS A 44 17.67 -8.35 0.06
CA LYS A 44 17.75 -9.66 0.73
C LYS A 44 18.94 -10.51 0.24
N TYR A 45 19.22 -10.51 -1.06
CA TYR A 45 20.35 -11.27 -1.60
C TYR A 45 21.69 -10.60 -1.30
N LEU A 46 21.77 -9.27 -1.31
CA LEU A 46 22.99 -8.54 -0.91
C LEU A 46 23.31 -8.76 0.58
N GLN A 47 22.33 -8.68 1.47
CA GLN A 47 22.50 -8.93 2.91
C GLN A 47 22.83 -10.38 3.26
N LYS A 48 22.56 -11.33 2.38
CA LYS A 48 22.91 -12.74 2.56
C LYS A 48 24.33 -13.07 2.09
N GLN A 49 25.01 -12.13 1.44
CA GLN A 49 26.38 -12.29 0.94
C GLN A 49 27.41 -11.66 1.89
N GLU A 50 26.96 -10.97 2.95
CA GLU A 50 27.75 -10.53 4.11
C GLU A 50 27.59 -11.54 5.26
#